data_AF-A0A5N1IWY8-F1
#
_entry.id   AF-A0A5N1IWY8-F1
#
_cell.length_a   1.000
_cell.length_b   1.000
_cell.length_c   1.000
_cell.angle_alpha   90.00
_cell.angle_beta   90.00
_cell.angle_gamma   90.00
#
_symmetry.space_group_name_H-M   'P 1'
#
loop_
_entity.id
_entity.type
_entity.pdbx_description
1 polymer ?
#
loop_
_entity_poly.entity_id
_entity_poly.type
_entity_poly.pdbx_seq_one_letter_code
_entity_poly.pdbx_strand_id
1 'polypeptide(L)' 'MKTQKSFYDFNLNSVEERLERSHLFPKLTGFYLALQEELSEAEYQAFYNSEKESLRQFTMQPKLSEPTCAEA' A
#
# COMPACT_ATOMS: atom_id res chain seq x y z
N MET A 1 -13.31 -4.88 -16.45
CA MET A 1 -12.04 -4.16 -16.22
C MET A 1 -11.23 -4.98 -15.22
N LYS A 2 -10.01 -5.43 -15.54
CA LYS A 2 -9.15 -6.06 -14.55
C LYS A 2 -8.60 -4.93 -13.66
N THR A 3 -9.06 -4.84 -12.42
CA THR A 3 -8.42 -3.99 -11.41
C THR A 3 -6.97 -4.46 -11.28
N GLN A 4 -5.99 -3.58 -11.50
CA GLN A 4 -4.59 -3.92 -11.23
C GLN A 4 -4.46 -4.31 -9.75
N LYS A 5 -3.74 -5.40 -9.46
CA LYS A 5 -3.40 -5.81 -8.09
C LYS A 5 -2.66 -4.66 -7.38
N SER A 6 -3.03 -4.40 -6.13
CA SER A 6 -2.30 -3.47 -5.27
C SER A 6 -0.96 -4.07 -4.84
N PHE A 7 -0.01 -3.22 -4.43
CA PHE A 7 1.30 -3.65 -3.91
C PHE A 7 1.19 -4.68 -2.77
N TYR A 8 0.14 -4.58 -1.95
CA TYR A 8 -0.09 -5.44 -0.79
C TYR A 8 -0.89 -6.73 -1.10
N ASP A 9 -1.31 -6.93 -2.34
CA ASP A 9 -2.09 -8.10 -2.77
C ASP A 9 -1.19 -9.27 -3.20
N PHE A 10 0.12 -9.04 -3.37
CA PHE A 10 1.09 -10.07 -3.75
C PHE A 10 1.50 -10.92 -2.56
N ASN A 11 1.57 -12.23 -2.78
CA ASN A 11 2.02 -13.18 -1.77
C ASN A 11 3.55 -13.20 -1.66
N LEU A 12 4.09 -12.68 -0.56
CA LEU A 12 5.53 -12.62 -0.33
C LEU A 12 6.18 -13.98 -0.05
N ASN A 13 5.39 -15.00 0.27
CA ASN A 13 5.88 -16.36 0.42
C ASN A 13 6.10 -17.06 -0.93
N SER A 14 5.55 -16.52 -2.01
CA SER A 14 5.80 -17.00 -3.38
C SER A 14 6.98 -16.25 -3.98
N VAL A 15 7.98 -16.99 -4.49
CA VAL A 15 9.12 -16.39 -5.21
C VAL A 15 8.62 -15.66 -6.46
N GLU A 16 7.69 -16.27 -7.19
CA GLU A 16 7.16 -15.73 -8.44
C GLU A 16 6.42 -14.41 -8.21
N GLU A 17 5.51 -14.36 -7.23
CA GLU A 17 4.77 -13.12 -6.93
C GLU A 17 5.65 -12.03 -6.33
N ARG A 18 6.72 -12.39 -5.60
CA ARG A 18 7.71 -11.39 -5.15
C ARG A 18 8.44 -10.75 -6.32
N LEU A 19 8.84 -11.54 -7.31
CA LEU A 19 9.49 -11.03 -8.52
C LEU A 19 8.51 -10.17 -9.33
N GLU A 20 7.26 -10.62 -9.46
CA GLU A 20 6.20 -9.85 -10.13
C GLU A 20 5.95 -8.51 -9.44
N ARG A 21 5.81 -8.49 -8.10
CA ARG A 21 5.68 -7.26 -7.31
C ARG A 21 6.86 -6.32 -7.52
N SER A 22 8.08 -6.86 -7.51
CA SER A 22 9.31 -6.08 -7.71
C SER A 22 9.38 -5.46 -9.10
N HIS A 23 8.88 -6.18 -10.11
CA HIS A 23 8.81 -5.69 -11.48
C HIS A 23 7.73 -4.61 -11.66
N LEU A 24 6.55 -4.81 -11.07
CA LEU A 24 5.42 -3.89 -11.19
C LEU A 24 5.59 -2.62 -10.34
N PHE A 25 6.26 -2.73 -9.18
CA PHE A 25 6.42 -1.65 -8.22
C PHE A 25 7.89 -1.51 -7.77
N PRO A 26 8.83 -1.22 -8.69
CA PRO A 26 10.27 -1.26 -8.39
C PRO A 26 10.68 -0.23 -7.34
N LYS A 27 10.16 1.00 -7.43
CA LYS A 27 10.47 2.07 -6.46
C LYS A 27 9.94 1.76 -5.07
N LEU A 28 8.69 1.30 -4.99
CA LEU A 28 8.05 0.98 -3.71
C LEU A 28 8.73 -0.25 -3.07
N THR A 29 9.08 -1.24 -3.88
CA THR A 29 9.87 -2.40 -3.42
C THR A 29 11.21 -1.96 -2.85
N GLY A 30 11.96 -1.08 -3.54
CA GLY A 30 13.22 -0.55 -3.03
C GLY A 30 13.07 0.23 -1.72
N PHE A 31 12.00 1.02 -1.59
CA PHE A 31 11.68 1.73 -0.35
C PHE A 31 11.45 0.78 0.83
N TYR A 32 10.62 -0.26 0.63
CA TYR A 32 10.37 -1.25 1.70
C TYR A 32 11.62 -2.07 2.04
N LEU A 33 12.47 -2.38 1.06
CA LEU A 33 13.76 -3.04 1.33
C LEU A 33 14.67 -2.16 2.20
N ALA A 34 14.81 -0.87 1.87
CA ALA A 34 15.60 0.05 2.68
C ALA A 34 15.03 0.19 4.11
N LEU A 35 13.70 0.19 4.27
CA LEU A 35 13.08 0.19 5.59
C LEU A 35 13.35 -1.08 6.40
N GLN A 36 13.43 -2.25 5.77
CA GLN A 36 13.80 -3.48 6.47
C GLN A 36 15.24 -3.48 6.98
N GLU A 37 16.13 -2.73 6.32
CA GLU A 37 17.53 -2.60 6.73
C GLU A 37 17.70 -1.60 7.89
N GLU A 38 16.84 -0.56 7.95
CA GLU A 38 16.93 0.51 8.95
C GLU A 38 16.14 0.20 10.24
N LEU A 39 14.98 -0.47 10.12
CA LEU A 39 14.07 -0.73 11.24
C LEU A 39 14.30 -2.11 11.84
N SER A 40 13.99 -2.26 13.13
CA SER A 40 13.84 -3.61 13.69
C SER A 40 12.69 -4.35 13.00
N GLU A 41 12.71 -5.68 13.02
CA GLU A 41 11.66 -6.49 12.41
C GLU A 41 10.27 -6.14 12.95
N ALA A 42 10.15 -5.89 14.25
CA ALA A 42 8.89 -5.51 14.88
C ALA A 42 8.38 -4.15 14.39
N GLU A 43 9.26 -3.15 14.27
CA GLU A 43 8.90 -1.81 13.79
C GLU A 43 8.52 -1.84 12.31
N TYR A 44 9.27 -2.56 11.49
CA TYR A 44 8.96 -2.75 10.08
C TYR A 44 7.58 -3.42 9.90
N GLN A 45 7.30 -4.48 10.66
CA GLN A 45 6.01 -5.17 10.58
C GLN A 45 4.85 -4.27 11.02
N ALA A 46 5.03 -3.48 12.08
CA ALA A 46 4.03 -2.52 12.52
C ALA A 46 3.75 -1.46 11.44
N PHE A 47 4.80 -0.90 10.83
CA PHE A 47 4.69 0.05 9.73
C PHE A 47 4.02 -0.54 8.49
N TYR A 48 4.43 -1.74 8.07
CA TYR A 48 3.88 -2.41 6.88
C TYR A 48 2.38 -2.70 7.05
N ASN A 49 1.98 -3.13 8.25
CA ASN A 49 0.58 -3.41 8.55
C ASN A 49 -0.28 -2.13 8.57
N SER A 50 0.20 -1.05 9.19
CA SER A 50 -0.55 0.21 9.24
C SER A 50 -0.74 0.84 7.86
N GLU A 51 0.29 0.83 7.01
CA GLU A 51 0.21 1.30 5.62
C GLU A 51 -0.80 0.49 4.80
N LYS A 52 -0.78 -0.85 4.96
CA LYS A 52 -1.73 -1.75 4.29
C LYS A 52 -3.17 -1.47 4.72
N GLU A 53 -3.41 -1.22 6.00
CA GLU A 53 -4.74 -0.90 6.53
C GLU A 53 -5.23 0.48 6.07
N SER A 54 -4.35 1.49 6.07
CA SER A 54 -4.64 2.83 5.58
C SER A 54 -5.16 2.79 4.13
N LEU A 55 -4.50 2.03 3.26
CA LEU A 55 -4.90 1.92 1.85
C LEU A 55 -6.31 1.32 1.66
N ARG A 56 -6.73 0.43 2.57
CA ARG A 56 -8.09 -0.15 2.58
C ARG A 56 -9.14 0.86 3.02
N GLN A 57 -8.80 1.77 3.93
CA GLN A 57 -9.71 2.82 4.39
C GLN A 57 -9.96 3.87 3.31
N PHE A 58 -8.93 4.24 2.54
CA PHE A 58 -9.07 5.21 1.44
C PHE A 58 -9.89 4.69 0.26
N THR A 59 -9.86 3.38 -0.01
CA THR A 59 -10.63 2.76 -1.10
C THR A 59 -12.13 2.59 -0.78
N MET A 60 -12.54 2.82 0.47
CA MET A 60 -13.93 2.68 0.94
C MET A 60 -14.64 4.01 1.21
N GLN A 61 -14.01 5.18 0.99
CA GLN A 61 -14.73 6.45 1.19
C GLN A 61 -15.66 6.76 0.00
N PRO A 62 -16.99 6.82 0.21
CA PRO A 62 -17.85 7.49 -0.75
C PRO A 62 -17.47 8.96 -0.73
N LYS A 63 -17.38 9.53 -1.94
CA LYS A 63 -16.94 10.91 -2.19
C LYS A 63 -17.56 11.85 -1.17
N LEU A 64 -16.73 12.56 -0.41
CA LEU A 64 -17.16 13.71 0.37
C LEU A 64 -17.94 14.61 -0.60
N SER A 65 -19.25 14.72 -0.38
CA SER A 65 -20.10 15.70 -1.05
C SER A 65 -19.48 17.08 -0.84
N GLU A 66 -19.29 17.80 -1.93
CA GLU A 66 -18.76 19.16 -1.96
C GLU A 66 -19.46 20.02 -0.90
N PRO A 67 -18.73 20.85 -0.13
CA PRO A 67 -19.37 21.85 0.70
C PRO A 67 -19.94 22.92 -0.23
N THR A 68 -21.24 22.85 -0.54
CA THR A 68 -21.96 23.98 -1.15
C THR A 68 -21.86 25.16 -0.19
N CYS A 69 -21.05 26.15 -0.55
CA CYS A 69 -21.10 27.46 0.08
C CYS A 69 -22.50 28.03 -0.18
N ALA A 70 -23.38 27.96 0.81
CA ALA A 70 -24.57 28.79 0.84
C ALA A 70 -24.09 30.19 1.24
N GLU A 71 -23.92 31.04 0.23
CA GLU A 71 -23.75 32.48 0.38
C GLU A 71 -24.98 33.04 1.11
N ALA A 72 -24.71 33.87 2.12
CA ALA A 72 -25.68 34.43 3.05
C ALA A 72 -26.45 35.64 2.48
#